data_AF-A0A534PNQ2-F1
#
_entry.id   AF-A0A534PNQ2-F1
#
_cell.length_a   1.000
_cell.length_b   1.000
_cell.length_c   1.000
_cell.angle_alpha   90.00
_cell.angle_beta   90.00
_cell.angle_gamma   90.00
#
_symmetry.space_group_name_H-M   'P 1'
#
loop_
_entity.id
_entity.type
_entity.pdbx_description
1 polymer ?
#
loop_
_entity_poly.entity_id
_entity_poly.type
_entity_poly.pdbx_seq_one_letter_code
_entity_poly.pdbx_strand_id
1 'polypeptide(L)'
;MDLSFHPLSLDALDQVTVESLCLFIASDQRPLTGLAGLADWRLSGKLSRLLRAGLVSGDAGEAVLTPPGPRMAFEKMFLFGLGQLEQGEETLVAQIGAALQKVSQAGVRTAALQLPARLAPDAAVKMLVAELKGPTRALVFSPEPQKLAAVFAQMTGGRPPPLVKEPAAVRHRTPTPPPMPRAEDKPGAPGPQRYVPPAPKQNIFQKNKKKP
;
A
#
# COMPACT_ATOMS: atom_id res chain seq x y z
N MET A 1 -10.25 15.74 19.24
CA MET A 1 -10.10 14.94 18.02
C MET A 1 -9.52 15.84 16.93
N ASP A 2 -8.45 15.39 16.28
CA ASP A 2 -7.75 16.13 15.23
C ASP A 2 -7.81 15.29 13.93
N LEU A 3 -8.55 15.78 12.94
CA LEU A 3 -8.67 15.16 11.62
C LEU A 3 -8.02 16.05 10.56
N SER A 4 -7.25 15.42 9.68
CA SER A 4 -6.80 16.07 8.44
C SER A 4 -7.01 15.15 7.24
N PHE A 5 -7.30 15.74 6.10
CA PHE A 5 -7.62 15.03 4.86
C PHE A 5 -6.49 15.24 3.84
N HIS A 6 -6.05 14.16 3.22
CA HIS A 6 -4.90 14.12 2.32
C HIS A 6 -5.28 13.49 0.98
N PRO A 7 -4.66 13.91 -0.13
CA PRO A 7 -4.89 13.30 -1.43
C PRO A 7 -4.36 11.86 -1.43
N LEU A 8 -5.10 10.95 -2.07
CA LEU A 8 -4.70 9.55 -2.21
C LEU A 8 -3.59 9.39 -3.26
N SER A 9 -2.35 9.69 -2.88
CA SER A 9 -1.18 9.64 -3.75
C SER A 9 0.05 9.08 -3.02
N LEU A 10 1.04 8.58 -3.78
CA LEU A 10 2.33 8.13 -3.23
C LEU A 10 3.06 9.27 -2.54
N ASP A 11 3.08 10.46 -3.15
CA ASP A 11 3.78 11.62 -2.61
C ASP A 11 3.21 12.03 -1.24
N ALA A 12 1.88 11.98 -1.07
CA ALA A 12 1.25 12.26 0.20
C ALA A 12 1.54 11.15 1.22
N LEU A 13 1.51 9.87 0.80
CA LEU A 13 1.86 8.75 1.65
C LEU A 13 3.31 8.84 2.18
N ASP A 14 4.26 9.25 1.32
CA ASP A 14 5.67 9.39 1.67
C ASP A 14 5.97 10.61 2.57
N GLN A 15 5.10 11.64 2.56
CA GLN A 15 5.27 12.84 3.39
C GLN A 15 4.64 12.72 4.79
N VAL A 16 3.68 11.81 4.95
CA VAL A 16 2.97 11.66 6.22
C VAL A 16 3.89 11.01 7.26
N THR A 17 4.03 11.69 8.40
CA THR A 17 4.73 11.16 9.59
C THR A 17 3.72 10.95 10.70
N VAL A 18 3.24 9.71 10.84
CA VAL A 18 2.39 9.28 11.96
C VAL A 18 2.82 7.91 12.44
N GLU A 19 2.38 7.55 13.63
CA GLU A 19 2.75 6.31 14.32
C GLU A 19 2.28 5.07 13.55
N SER A 20 1.02 5.06 13.08
CA SER A 20 0.42 3.86 12.47
C SER A 20 -0.20 4.12 11.11
N LEU A 21 -0.02 3.16 10.19
CA LEU A 21 -0.77 3.06 8.94
C LEU A 21 -1.84 1.98 9.07
N CYS A 22 -3.10 2.31 8.79
CA CYS A 22 -4.22 1.37 8.82
C CYS A 22 -4.72 1.12 7.41
N LEU A 23 -4.64 -0.13 6.97
CA LEU A 23 -5.04 -0.58 5.64
C LEU A 23 -6.25 -1.49 5.75
N PHE A 24 -7.28 -1.19 4.96
CA PHE A 24 -8.48 -2.03 4.87
C PHE A 24 -8.41 -2.89 3.61
N ILE A 25 -8.64 -4.19 3.76
CA ILE A 25 -8.48 -5.18 2.70
C ILE A 25 -9.77 -6.00 2.61
N ALA A 26 -10.40 -6.02 1.45
CA ALA A 26 -11.51 -6.94 1.19
C ALA A 26 -10.97 -8.32 0.75
N SER A 27 -11.68 -9.38 1.10
CA SER A 27 -11.28 -10.77 0.86
C SER A 27 -11.20 -11.12 -0.63
N ASP A 28 -12.08 -10.52 -1.43
CA ASP A 28 -12.28 -10.75 -2.86
C ASP A 28 -11.67 -9.65 -3.76
N GLN A 29 -11.14 -8.57 -3.18
CA GLN A 29 -10.54 -7.48 -3.95
C GLN A 29 -9.09 -7.79 -4.34
N ARG A 30 -8.85 -8.12 -5.61
CA ARG A 30 -7.49 -8.21 -6.17
C ARG A 30 -7.48 -7.55 -7.57
N PRO A 31 -6.45 -6.74 -7.93
CA PRO A 31 -5.31 -6.33 -7.11
C PRO A 31 -5.72 -5.44 -5.92
N LEU A 32 -4.81 -5.24 -4.96
CA LEU A 32 -5.00 -4.24 -3.90
C LEU A 32 -5.16 -2.85 -4.53
N THR A 33 -6.15 -2.09 -4.05
CA THR A 33 -6.42 -0.73 -4.53
C THR A 33 -6.35 0.29 -3.40
N GLY A 34 -6.44 1.57 -3.75
CA GLY A 34 -6.35 2.67 -2.79
C GLY A 34 -5.06 2.64 -1.98
N LEU A 35 -5.14 2.99 -0.70
CA LEU A 35 -4.01 3.13 0.21
C LEU A 35 -3.29 1.80 0.42
N ALA A 36 -4.02 0.68 0.43
CA ALA A 36 -3.43 -0.65 0.49
C ALA A 36 -2.62 -0.95 -0.78
N GLY A 37 -3.12 -0.55 -1.94
CA GLY A 37 -2.39 -0.65 -3.22
C GLY A 37 -1.13 0.23 -3.26
N LEU A 38 -1.24 1.48 -2.81
CA LEU A 38 -0.10 2.41 -2.71
C LEU A 38 0.98 1.88 -1.75
N ALA A 39 0.57 1.40 -0.58
CA ALA A 39 1.47 0.77 0.38
C ALA A 39 2.12 -0.50 -0.19
N ASP A 40 1.36 -1.36 -0.87
CA ASP A 40 1.91 -2.57 -1.48
C ASP A 40 2.93 -2.25 -2.58
N TRP A 41 2.66 -1.23 -3.40
CA TRP A 41 3.62 -0.72 -4.38
C TRP A 41 4.91 -0.27 -3.69
N ARG A 42 4.80 0.54 -2.63
CA ARG A 42 5.95 1.04 -1.87
C ARG A 42 6.77 -0.08 -1.23
N LEU A 43 6.09 -1.15 -0.82
CA LEU A 43 6.66 -2.35 -0.22
C LEU A 43 7.06 -3.42 -1.25
N SER A 44 7.04 -3.10 -2.54
CA SER A 44 7.42 -4.02 -3.63
C SER A 44 6.64 -5.35 -3.58
N GLY A 45 5.31 -5.25 -3.44
CA GLY A 45 4.41 -6.40 -3.47
C GLY A 45 4.43 -7.26 -2.20
N LYS A 46 4.90 -6.72 -1.06
CA LYS A 46 4.95 -7.48 0.21
C LYS A 46 3.55 -7.89 0.68
N LEU A 47 2.57 -6.99 0.64
CA LEU A 47 1.20 -7.29 1.05
C LEU A 47 0.57 -8.30 0.09
N SER A 48 0.77 -8.13 -1.21
CA SER A 48 0.33 -9.12 -2.21
C SER A 48 0.95 -10.51 -1.98
N ARG A 49 2.20 -10.58 -1.51
CA ARG A 49 2.84 -11.86 -1.12
C ARG A 49 2.21 -12.46 0.14
N LEU A 50 1.89 -11.66 1.15
CA LEU A 50 1.19 -12.12 2.36
C LEU A 50 -0.18 -12.71 2.02
N LEU A 51 -0.95 -12.02 1.17
CA LEU A 51 -2.27 -12.47 0.72
C LEU A 51 -2.18 -13.78 -0.06
N ARG A 52 -1.23 -13.91 -1.00
CA ARG A 52 -1.03 -15.15 -1.77
C ARG A 52 -0.52 -16.31 -0.91
N ALA A 53 0.20 -16.03 0.17
CA ALA A 53 0.66 -17.04 1.11
C ALA A 53 -0.43 -17.46 2.12
N GLY A 54 -1.61 -16.83 2.10
CA GLY A 54 -2.67 -17.11 3.07
C GLY A 54 -2.37 -16.62 4.48
N LEU A 55 -1.39 -15.71 4.66
CA LEU A 55 -1.05 -15.11 5.95
C LEU A 55 -1.95 -13.94 6.33
N VAL A 56 -2.65 -13.41 5.33
CA VAL A 56 -3.72 -12.41 5.44
C VAL A 56 -4.78 -12.83 4.43
N SER A 57 -6.06 -12.82 4.77
CA SER A 57 -7.13 -13.18 3.83
C SER A 57 -7.94 -11.97 3.37
N GLY A 58 -8.12 -10.99 4.25
CA GLY A 58 -9.09 -9.90 4.12
C GLY A 58 -10.46 -10.26 4.68
N ASP A 59 -10.60 -11.34 5.46
CA ASP A 59 -11.88 -11.77 6.01
C ASP A 59 -12.43 -10.79 7.06
N ALA A 60 -13.75 -10.71 7.18
CA ALA A 60 -14.41 -9.77 8.08
C ALA A 60 -13.92 -9.93 9.52
N GLY A 61 -13.40 -8.84 10.10
CA GLY A 61 -12.93 -8.81 11.48
C GLY A 61 -11.48 -9.23 11.67
N GLU A 62 -10.81 -9.74 10.62
CA GLU A 62 -9.37 -9.99 10.62
C GLU A 62 -8.61 -8.72 11.00
N ALA A 63 -7.61 -8.85 11.86
CA ALA A 63 -6.75 -7.76 12.28
C ALA A 63 -5.32 -8.27 12.45
N VAL A 64 -4.41 -7.79 11.61
CA VAL A 64 -2.99 -8.15 11.63
C VAL A 64 -2.17 -6.91 11.89
N LEU A 65 -1.31 -6.95 12.90
CA LEU A 65 -0.31 -5.92 13.15
C LEU A 65 1.05 -6.42 12.65
N THR A 66 1.68 -5.65 11.78
CA THR A 66 2.99 -5.96 11.21
C THR A 66 3.89 -4.71 11.22
N PRO A 67 5.21 -4.87 11.34
CA PRO A 67 6.12 -3.78 11.02
C PRO A 67 5.98 -3.40 9.53
N PRO A 68 5.93 -2.10 9.20
CA PRO A 68 5.86 -1.62 7.81
C PRO A 68 7.17 -1.89 7.05
N GLY A 69 8.30 -1.97 7.76
CA GLY A 69 9.62 -2.19 7.16
C GLY A 69 10.31 -0.90 6.71
N PRO A 70 11.53 -0.97 6.17
CA PRO A 70 12.43 0.18 6.02
C PRO A 70 12.01 1.18 4.93
N ARG A 71 10.97 0.87 4.15
CA ARG A 71 10.52 1.70 3.01
C ARG A 71 9.40 2.67 3.38
N MET A 72 8.90 2.64 4.61
CA MET A 72 7.87 3.56 5.08
C MET A 72 8.22 4.14 6.45
N ALA A 73 7.79 5.38 6.70
CA ALA A 73 8.11 6.13 7.91
C ALA A 73 7.23 5.79 9.13
N PHE A 74 6.26 4.89 8.97
CA PHE A 74 5.36 4.46 10.05
C PHE A 74 6.10 3.51 11.01
N GLU A 75 5.67 3.50 12.28
CA GLU A 75 6.17 2.55 13.27
C GLU A 75 5.39 1.23 13.20
N LYS A 76 4.07 1.33 12.95
CA LYS A 76 3.12 0.22 12.95
C LYS A 76 2.30 0.21 11.66
N MET A 77 1.96 -0.99 11.20
CA MET A 77 1.03 -1.17 10.09
C MET A 77 -0.04 -2.19 10.46
N PHE A 78 -1.30 -1.74 10.50
CA PHE A 78 -2.46 -2.57 10.71
C PHE A 78 -3.08 -2.95 9.38
N LEU A 79 -3.39 -4.23 9.21
CA LEU A 79 -4.16 -4.77 8.10
C LEU A 79 -5.50 -5.25 8.68
N PHE A 80 -6.59 -4.65 8.25
CA PHE A 80 -7.93 -5.00 8.69
C PHE A 80 -8.71 -5.63 7.53
N GLY A 81 -9.26 -6.80 7.78
CA GLY A 81 -10.13 -7.48 6.83
C GLY A 81 -11.56 -6.94 6.89
N LEU A 82 -12.08 -6.56 5.73
CA LEU A 82 -13.45 -6.10 5.54
C LEU A 82 -14.39 -7.25 5.10
N GLY A 83 -13.88 -8.44 4.83
CA GLY A 83 -14.66 -9.47 4.16
C GLY A 83 -14.98 -9.08 2.72
N GLN A 84 -16.14 -9.49 2.23
CA GLN A 84 -16.50 -9.32 0.82
C GLN A 84 -16.72 -7.85 0.45
N LEU A 85 -16.41 -7.52 -0.80
CA LEU A 85 -16.72 -6.23 -1.34
C LEU A 85 -18.24 -6.01 -1.32
N GLU A 86 -19.05 -6.93 -1.85
CA GLU A 86 -20.50 -6.75 -1.99
C GLU A 86 -21.26 -6.97 -0.66
N GLN A 87 -20.96 -6.14 0.34
CA GLN A 87 -21.65 -6.06 1.62
C GLN A 87 -22.38 -4.73 1.77
N GLY A 88 -23.42 -4.72 2.61
CA GLY A 88 -24.17 -3.51 2.91
C GLY A 88 -23.32 -2.42 3.60
N GLU A 89 -23.69 -1.16 3.38
CA GLU A 89 -22.99 -0.01 3.96
C GLU A 89 -22.96 -0.07 5.50
N GLU A 90 -24.04 -0.51 6.15
CA GLU A 90 -24.10 -0.65 7.61
C GLU A 90 -23.05 -1.65 8.14
N THR A 91 -22.92 -2.80 7.49
CA THR A 91 -21.90 -3.80 7.84
C THR A 91 -20.50 -3.24 7.66
N LEU A 92 -20.26 -2.53 6.56
CA LEU A 92 -18.97 -1.90 6.29
C LEU A 92 -18.62 -0.85 7.35
N VAL A 93 -19.59 0.00 7.72
CA VAL A 93 -19.43 0.99 8.81
C VAL A 93 -19.08 0.32 10.13
N ALA A 94 -19.79 -0.75 10.50
CA ALA A 94 -19.54 -1.49 11.72
C ALA A 94 -18.14 -2.12 11.75
N GLN A 95 -17.69 -2.70 10.64
CA GLN A 95 -16.35 -3.28 10.54
C GLN A 95 -15.24 -2.23 10.64
N ILE A 96 -15.39 -1.09 9.95
CA ILE A 96 -14.42 0.01 10.05
C ILE A 96 -14.39 0.56 11.47
N GLY A 97 -15.56 0.76 12.11
CA GLY A 97 -15.61 1.22 13.49
C GLY A 97 -14.91 0.26 14.45
N ALA A 98 -15.17 -1.04 14.33
CA ALA A 98 -14.47 -2.06 15.10
C ALA A 98 -12.94 -2.06 14.88
N ALA A 99 -12.49 -1.80 13.65
CA ALA A 99 -11.07 -1.64 13.36
C ALA A 99 -10.47 -0.38 14.03
N LEU A 100 -11.15 0.77 13.97
CA LEU A 100 -10.71 1.99 14.64
C LEU A 100 -10.67 1.84 16.16
N GLN A 101 -11.62 1.10 16.74
CA GLN A 101 -11.58 0.73 18.17
C GLN A 101 -10.34 -0.10 18.50
N LYS A 102 -9.97 -1.08 17.67
CA LYS A 102 -8.73 -1.86 17.87
C LYS A 102 -7.48 -0.99 17.80
N VAL A 103 -7.44 -0.01 16.89
CA VAL A 103 -6.33 0.98 16.79
C VAL A 103 -6.22 1.79 18.09
N SER A 104 -7.35 2.27 18.62
CA SER A 104 -7.40 3.00 19.88
C SER A 104 -6.95 2.14 21.07
N GLN A 105 -7.45 0.90 21.16
CA GLN A 105 -7.07 -0.07 22.20
C GLN A 105 -5.59 -0.47 22.14
N ALA A 106 -4.97 -0.44 20.95
CA ALA A 106 -3.54 -0.63 20.78
C ALA A 106 -2.69 0.58 21.23
N GLY A 107 -3.32 1.63 21.77
CA GLY A 107 -2.65 2.83 22.30
C GLY A 107 -2.13 3.78 21.23
N VAL A 108 -2.61 3.65 19.98
CA VAL A 108 -2.16 4.48 18.86
C VAL A 108 -2.65 5.91 19.01
N ARG A 109 -1.71 6.85 18.98
CA ARG A 109 -1.98 8.29 19.12
C ARG A 109 -2.18 8.99 17.78
N THR A 110 -1.52 8.50 16.74
CA THR A 110 -1.63 9.08 15.40
C THR A 110 -1.75 7.98 14.36
N ALA A 111 -2.80 8.01 13.54
CA ALA A 111 -3.07 6.99 12.54
C ALA A 111 -3.35 7.60 11.18
N ALA A 112 -2.85 6.98 10.12
CA ALA A 112 -3.21 7.30 8.75
C ALA A 112 -4.03 6.16 8.16
N LEU A 113 -5.11 6.49 7.45
CA LEU A 113 -6.05 5.51 6.89
C LEU A 113 -6.73 6.05 5.64
N GLN A 114 -7.33 5.17 4.85
CA GLN A 114 -8.28 5.55 3.80
C GLN A 114 -9.65 4.98 4.16
N LEU A 115 -10.69 5.80 4.04
CA LEU A 115 -12.06 5.30 4.07
C LEU A 115 -12.38 4.59 2.75
N PRO A 116 -12.99 3.40 2.77
CA PRO A 116 -13.39 2.71 1.54
C PRO A 116 -14.29 3.61 0.67
N ALA A 117 -13.99 3.69 -0.62
CA ALA A 117 -14.64 4.63 -1.55
C ALA A 117 -16.15 4.44 -1.71
N ARG A 118 -16.68 3.29 -1.27
CA ARG A 118 -18.10 2.96 -1.34
C ARG A 118 -18.92 3.51 -0.18
N LEU A 119 -18.26 3.96 0.88
CA LEU A 119 -18.94 4.59 2.00
C LEU A 119 -19.33 6.02 1.61
N ALA A 120 -20.62 6.36 1.76
CA ALA A 120 -21.06 7.73 1.54
C ALA A 120 -20.25 8.73 2.40
N PRO A 121 -19.84 9.89 1.88
CA PRO A 121 -19.02 10.86 2.62
C PRO A 121 -19.56 11.22 4.00
N ASP A 122 -20.87 11.45 4.11
CA ASP A 122 -21.54 11.80 5.36
C ASP A 122 -21.49 10.65 6.38
N ALA A 123 -21.76 9.41 5.93
CA ALA A 123 -21.64 8.22 6.75
C ALA A 123 -20.20 8.00 7.22
N ALA A 124 -19.23 8.22 6.33
CA ALA A 124 -17.81 8.07 6.61
C ALA A 124 -17.32 9.06 7.67
N VAL A 125 -17.67 10.34 7.51
CA VAL A 125 -17.31 11.39 8.47
C VAL A 125 -18.03 11.18 9.81
N LYS A 126 -19.32 10.84 9.78
CA LYS A 126 -20.09 10.52 10.99
C LYS A 126 -19.46 9.37 11.78
N MET A 127 -19.08 8.30 11.10
CA MET A 127 -18.38 7.17 11.71
C MET A 127 -17.04 7.60 12.29
N LEU A 128 -16.21 8.33 11.56
CA LEU A 128 -14.93 8.82 12.07
C LEU A 128 -15.11 9.65 13.36
N VAL A 129 -16.07 10.57 13.38
CA VAL A 129 -16.39 11.40 14.56
C VAL A 129 -16.88 10.55 15.73
N ALA A 130 -17.67 9.51 15.46
CA ALA A 130 -18.20 8.62 16.48
C ALA A 130 -17.12 7.72 17.10
N GLU A 131 -16.15 7.25 16.30
CA GLU A 131 -15.19 6.22 16.69
C GLU A 131 -13.86 6.78 17.19
N LEU A 132 -13.40 7.90 16.64
CA LEU A 132 -12.13 8.53 17.02
C LEU A 132 -12.29 9.48 18.23
N LYS A 133 -13.06 9.02 19.24
CA LYS A 133 -13.23 9.72 20.51
C LYS A 133 -11.96 9.56 21.34
N GLY A 134 -11.15 10.62 21.41
CA GLY A 134 -9.94 10.63 22.23
C GLY A 134 -8.83 11.55 21.72
N PRO A 135 -7.59 11.37 22.20
CA PRO A 135 -6.42 12.12 21.74
C PRO A 135 -5.93 11.66 20.36
N THR A 136 -6.51 10.61 19.79
CA THR A 136 -6.08 10.06 18.52
C THR A 136 -6.29 11.08 17.40
N ARG A 137 -5.18 11.44 16.75
CA ARG A 137 -5.17 12.23 15.51
C ARG A 137 -5.25 11.27 14.33
N ALA A 138 -6.16 11.53 13.39
CA ALA A 138 -6.26 10.73 12.17
C ALA A 138 -6.03 11.54 10.90
N LEU A 139 -5.25 10.95 10.00
CA LEU A 139 -4.99 11.43 8.66
C LEU A 139 -5.75 10.54 7.69
N VAL A 140 -6.70 11.13 6.97
CA VAL A 140 -7.61 10.40 6.09
C VAL A 140 -7.23 10.67 4.63
N PHE A 141 -6.76 9.64 3.95
CA PHE A 141 -6.50 9.66 2.52
C PHE A 141 -7.81 9.49 1.74
N SER A 142 -7.99 10.30 0.69
CA SER A 142 -9.15 10.23 -0.19
C SER A 142 -8.78 10.71 -1.60
N PRO A 143 -9.42 10.16 -2.66
CA PRO A 143 -9.34 10.76 -4.00
C PRO A 143 -9.87 12.21 -4.04
N GLU A 144 -10.85 12.53 -3.19
CA GLU A 144 -11.49 13.84 -3.10
C GLU A 144 -11.39 14.38 -1.65
N PRO A 145 -10.19 14.77 -1.18
CA PRO A 145 -10.00 15.20 0.21
C PRO A 145 -10.80 16.46 0.55
N GLN A 146 -11.05 17.35 -0.42
CA GLN A 146 -11.83 18.57 -0.25
C GLN A 146 -13.28 18.28 0.10
N LYS A 147 -13.86 17.25 -0.52
CA LYS A 147 -15.25 16.85 -0.28
C LYS A 147 -15.46 16.34 1.14
N LEU A 148 -14.56 15.47 1.60
CA LEU A 148 -14.60 14.99 2.99
C LEU A 148 -14.35 16.11 4.00
N ALA A 149 -13.41 17.01 3.72
CA ALA A 149 -13.14 18.17 4.57
C ALA A 149 -14.36 19.11 4.68
N ALA A 150 -15.10 19.32 3.59
CA ALA A 150 -16.31 20.13 3.57
C ALA A 150 -17.44 19.49 4.40
N VAL A 151 -17.67 18.18 4.25
CA VAL A 151 -18.64 17.43 5.05
C VAL A 151 -18.29 17.49 6.53
N PHE A 152 -17.02 17.29 6.89
CA PHE A 152 -16.54 17.41 8.27
C PHE A 152 -16.75 18.81 8.86
N ALA A 153 -16.45 19.86 8.10
CA ALA A 153 -16.67 21.25 8.50
C ALA A 153 -18.15 21.51 8.83
N GLN A 154 -19.04 21.09 7.92
CA GLN A 154 -20.49 21.23 8.09
C GLN A 154 -20.99 20.47 9.32
N MET A 155 -20.53 19.24 9.53
CA MET A 155 -20.95 18.41 10.66
C MET A 155 -20.48 18.93 12.02
N THR A 156 -19.28 19.50 12.10
CA THR A 156 -18.71 19.99 13.35
C THR A 156 -19.02 21.46 13.65
N GLY A 157 -19.75 22.15 12.76
CA GLY A 157 -20.04 23.58 12.87
C GLY A 157 -18.78 24.45 12.78
N GLY A 158 -17.70 23.93 12.19
CA GLY A 158 -16.36 24.53 12.20
C GLY A 158 -15.86 24.95 10.82
N ARG A 159 -14.73 25.68 10.78
CA ARG A 159 -14.01 25.98 9.54
C ARG A 159 -13.39 24.69 8.99
N PRO A 160 -13.41 24.44 7.67
CA PRO A 160 -12.74 23.27 7.11
C PRO A 160 -11.25 23.24 7.49
N PRO A 161 -10.72 22.06 7.88
CA PRO A 161 -9.31 21.93 8.23
C PRO A 161 -8.42 22.31 7.02
N PRO A 162 -7.22 22.84 7.26
CA PRO A 162 -6.32 23.22 6.19
C PRO A 162 -5.98 22.00 5.32
N LEU A 163 -6.26 22.11 4.01
CA LEU A 163 -5.87 21.11 3.02
C LEU A 163 -4.34 21.11 2.91
N VAL A 164 -3.72 19.95 3.09
CA VAL A 164 -2.33 19.76 2.67
C VAL A 164 -2.33 19.71 1.16
N LYS A 165 -1.77 20.75 0.53
CA LYS A 165 -1.67 20.86 -0.92
C LYS A 165 -0.89 19.67 -1.46
N GLU A 166 -1.32 19.08 -2.57
CA GLU A 166 -0.43 18.26 -3.38
C GLU A 166 0.85 19.06 -3.64
N PRO A 167 2.05 18.49 -3.43
CA PRO A 167 3.25 19.13 -3.90
C PRO A 167 3.07 19.34 -5.40
N ALA A 168 3.27 20.58 -5.87
CA ALA A 168 3.35 20.85 -7.29
C ALA A 168 4.35 19.85 -7.89
N ALA A 169 3.88 19.04 -8.85
CA ALA A 169 4.67 17.99 -9.48
C ALA A 169 6.12 18.43 -9.61
N VAL A 170 7.01 17.80 -8.84
CA VAL A 170 8.44 18.06 -8.95
C VAL A 170 8.76 17.66 -10.39
N ARG A 171 8.99 18.66 -11.24
CA ARG A 171 9.52 18.41 -12.58
C ARG A 171 10.85 17.72 -12.36
N HIS A 172 10.87 16.39 -12.46
CA HIS A 172 12.09 15.65 -12.56
C HIS A 172 12.86 16.28 -13.72
N ARG A 173 13.89 17.06 -13.41
CA ARG A 173 14.90 17.40 -14.41
C ARG A 173 15.46 16.05 -14.81
N THR A 174 15.12 15.60 -16.00
CA THR A 174 15.81 14.49 -16.64
C THR A 174 17.29 14.84 -16.56
N PRO A 175 18.14 14.05 -15.87
CA PRO A 175 19.56 14.32 -15.88
C PRO A 175 20.00 14.27 -17.34
N THR A 176 20.54 15.38 -17.83
CA THR A 176 21.12 15.46 -19.17
C THR A 176 22.14 14.32 -19.26
N PRO A 177 22.01 13.39 -20.21
CA PRO A 177 23.00 12.34 -20.35
C PRO A 177 24.38 12.98 -20.57
N PRO A 178 25.45 12.46 -19.95
CA PRO A 178 26.80 12.94 -20.22
C PRO A 178 27.06 12.88 -21.74
N PRO A 179 27.77 13.88 -22.31
CA PRO A 179 28.08 13.85 -23.73
C PRO A 179 28.81 12.55 -24.07
N MET A 180 28.26 11.79 -25.01
CA MET A 180 28.88 10.56 -25.46
C MET A 180 30.28 10.86 -26.01
N PRO A 181 31.32 10.10 -25.63
CA PRO A 181 32.60 10.20 -26.30
C PRO A 181 32.40 9.92 -27.79
N ARG A 182 32.96 10.80 -28.64
CA ARG A 182 32.98 10.60 -30.10
C ARG A 182 33.53 9.21 -30.39
N ALA A 183 32.88 8.52 -31.32
CA ALA A 183 33.30 7.21 -31.81
C ALA A 183 34.71 7.32 -32.41
N GLU A 184 35.71 6.96 -31.63
CA GLU A 184 36.99 6.50 -32.17
C GLU A 184 36.80 5.07 -32.67
N ASP A 185 37.32 4.80 -33.87
CA ASP A 185 37.21 3.56 -34.62
C ASP A 185 37.47 2.32 -33.75
N LYS A 186 36.41 1.60 -33.38
CA LYS A 186 36.51 0.26 -32.83
C LYS A 186 36.51 -0.75 -33.99
N PRO A 187 37.46 -1.70 -34.04
CA PRO A 187 37.43 -2.78 -35.02
C PRO A 187 36.13 -3.59 -34.86
N GLY A 188 35.51 -3.91 -36.01
CA GLY A 188 34.15 -4.43 -36.13
C GLY A 188 33.84 -5.62 -35.23
N ALA A 189 32.61 -5.64 -34.70
CA ALA A 189 32.11 -6.72 -33.87
C ALA A 189 32.15 -8.07 -34.63
N PRO A 190 32.56 -9.17 -33.98
CA PRO A 190 32.43 -10.49 -34.58
C PRO A 190 30.94 -10.82 -34.78
N GLY A 191 30.61 -11.35 -35.96
CA GLY A 191 29.24 -11.71 -36.34
C GLY A 191 28.59 -12.74 -35.41
N PRO A 192 27.26 -12.95 -35.53
CA PRO A 192 26.49 -13.75 -34.59
C PRO A 192 27.03 -15.18 -34.50
N GLN A 193 27.47 -15.58 -33.31
CA GLN A 193 27.88 -16.96 -33.04
C GLN A 193 26.67 -17.88 -33.13
N ARG A 194 26.69 -18.79 -34.11
CA ARG A 194 25.73 -19.91 -34.16
C ARG A 194 25.97 -20.81 -32.94
N TYR A 195 24.94 -21.00 -32.14
CA TYR A 195 24.95 -21.96 -31.04
C TYR A 195 25.28 -23.36 -31.56
N VAL A 196 26.34 -23.97 -31.04
CA VAL A 196 26.68 -25.37 -31.25
C VAL A 196 26.36 -26.12 -29.96
N PRO A 197 25.39 -27.06 -29.95
CA PRO A 197 25.07 -27.82 -28.75
C PRO A 197 26.25 -28.72 -28.35
N PRO A 198 26.49 -28.91 -27.04
CA PRO A 198 27.56 -29.77 -26.55
C PRO A 198 27.29 -31.24 -26.91
N ALA A 199 28.35 -31.96 -27.29
CA ALA A 199 28.27 -33.38 -27.63
C ALA A 199 27.76 -34.23 -26.45
N PRO A 200 26.93 -35.26 -26.70
CA PRO A 200 26.39 -36.12 -25.65
C PRO A 200 27.53 -36.88 -24.96
N LYS A 201 27.54 -36.83 -23.62
CA LYS A 201 28.50 -37.57 -22.79
C LYS A 201 28.28 -39.08 -22.99
N GLN A 202 29.28 -39.77 -23.52
CA GLN A 202 29.29 -41.24 -23.56
C GLN A 202 29.43 -41.76 -22.12
N ASN A 203 28.40 -42.44 -21.63
CA ASN A 203 28.47 -43.17 -20.37
C ASN A 203 29.40 -44.39 -20.55
N ILE A 204 30.58 -44.32 -19.94
CA ILE A 204 31.51 -45.46 -19.85
C ILE A 204 30.99 -46.40 -18.76
N PHE A 205 30.17 -47.36 -19.15
CA PHE A 205 29.80 -48.49 -18.30
C PHE A 205 30.95 -49.50 -18.32
N GLN A 206 31.86 -49.44 -17.34
CA GLN A 206 32.90 -50.46 -17.18
C GLN A 206 32.27 -51.78 -16.72
N LYS A 207 32.14 -52.72 -17.66
CA LYS A 207 31.68 -54.09 -17.41
C LYS A 207 32.88 -54.90 -16.92
N ASN A 208 33.02 -55.07 -15.60
CA ASN A 208 34.01 -55.98 -15.03
C ASN A 208 33.73 -57.42 -15.49
N LYS A 209 34.57 -57.93 -16.40
CA LYS A 209 34.64 -59.34 -16.77
C LYS A 209 35.35 -60.11 -15.67
N LYS A 210 34.65 -61.02 -14.99
CA LYS A 210 35.26 -62.14 -14.27
C LYS A 210 35.57 -63.28 -15.27
N LYS A 211 36.78 -63.82 -15.17
CA LYS A 211 37.27 -65.08 -15.77
C LYS A 211 38.44 -65.56 -14.87
N PRO A 212 38.82 -66.84 -14.88
CA PRO A 212 38.07 -68.07 -15.14
C PRO A 212 37.77 -68.85 -13.85
#